data_AF-A0A9E5ZNC6-F1
#
_entry.id   AF-A0A9E5ZNC6-F1
#
_cell.length_a   1.000
_cell.length_b   1.000
_cell.length_c   1.000
_cell.angle_alpha   90.00
_cell.angle_beta   90.00
_cell.angle_gamma   90.00
#
_symmetry.space_group_name_H-M   'P 1'
#
loop_
_entity.id
_entity.type
_entity.pdbx_description
1 polymer ?
#
loop_
_entity_poly.entity_id
_entity_poly.type
_entity_poly.pdbx_seq_one_letter_code
_entity_poly.pdbx_strand_id
1 'polypeptide(L)'
;MKEFFKSTIRSLGFSIVTLFTLNTIVFILTLNEYQIAQDWSFKLEKGVFLINNVASGFEFGKMETNGLLLMLFFLGIFMNFKNPTLKSEKIPTSA
;
A
#
# COMPACT_ATOMS: atom_id res chain seq x y z
N MET A 1 -6.10 -23.41 4.12
CA MET A 1 -6.82 -22.44 4.99
C MET A 1 -5.87 -21.44 5.67
N LYS A 2 -4.99 -21.86 6.59
CA LYS A 2 -4.08 -20.94 7.32
C LYS A 2 -3.13 -20.14 6.40
N GLU A 3 -2.56 -20.78 5.39
CA GLU A 3 -1.66 -20.11 4.43
C GLU A 3 -2.39 -19.10 3.53
N PHE A 4 -3.61 -19.44 3.09
CA PHE A 4 -4.47 -18.53 2.34
C PHE A 4 -4.78 -17.28 3.16
N PHE A 5 -5.23 -17.44 4.41
CA PHE A 5 -5.51 -16.32 5.31
C PHE A 5 -4.28 -15.43 5.56
N LYS A 6 -3.10 -16.04 5.76
CA LYS A 6 -1.83 -15.31 5.89
C LYS A 6 -1.48 -14.51 4.62
N SER A 7 -1.70 -15.10 3.44
CA SER A 7 -1.50 -14.44 2.15
C SER A 7 -2.46 -13.26 1.95
N THR A 8 -3.73 -13.44 2.31
CA THR A 8 -4.75 -12.39 2.27
C THR A 8 -4.38 -11.20 3.15
N ILE A 9 -4.01 -11.43 4.42
CA ILE A 9 -3.60 -10.36 5.34
C ILE A 9 -2.36 -9.62 4.82
N ARG A 10 -1.36 -10.36 4.31
CA ARG A 10 -0.16 -9.74 3.74
C ARG A 10 -0.48 -8.88 2.53
N SER A 11 -1.36 -9.35 1.67
CA SER A 11 -1.77 -8.62 0.46
C SER A 11 -2.59 -7.37 0.80
N LEU A 12 -3.42 -7.45 1.85
CA LEU A 12 -4.14 -6.30 2.40
C LEU A 12 -3.18 -5.27 3.03
N GLY A 13 -2.22 -5.74 3.82
CA GLY A 13 -1.18 -4.88 4.38
C GLY A 13 -0.35 -4.20 3.28
N PHE A 14 0.03 -4.95 2.25
CA PHE A 14 0.74 -4.42 1.08
C PHE A 14 -0.06 -3.31 0.38
N SER A 15 -1.35 -3.50 0.12
CA SER A 15 -2.15 -2.50 -0.57
C SER A 15 -2.29 -1.20 0.23
N ILE A 16 -2.57 -1.31 1.53
CA ILE A 16 -2.69 -0.16 2.44
C ILE A 16 -1.36 0.60 2.54
N VAL A 17 -0.25 -0.11 2.76
CA VAL A 17 1.08 0.51 2.88
C VAL A 17 1.49 1.17 1.57
N THR A 18 1.27 0.51 0.43
CA THR A 18 1.59 1.08 -0.88
C THR A 18 0.82 2.37 -1.13
N LEU A 19 -0.48 2.39 -0.84
CA LEU A 19 -1.29 3.58 -1.05
C LEU A 19 -0.93 4.70 -0.07
N PHE A 20 -0.60 4.37 1.17
CA PHE A 20 -0.05 5.33 2.13
C PHE A 20 1.26 5.95 1.62
N THR A 21 2.19 5.13 1.11
CA THR A 21 3.45 5.62 0.52
C THR A 21 3.20 6.55 -0.67
N LEU A 22 2.26 6.21 -1.56
CA LEU A 22 1.88 7.09 -2.67
C LEU A 22 1.33 8.42 -2.17
N ASN A 23 0.45 8.42 -1.17
CA ASN A 23 -0.08 9.64 -0.57
C ASN A 23 1.02 10.49 0.08
N THR A 24 2.03 9.88 0.72
CA THR A 24 3.19 10.60 1.24
C THR A 24 4.03 11.24 0.14
N ILE A 25 4.26 10.55 -0.98
CA ILE A 25 5.01 11.10 -2.11
C ILE A 25 4.27 12.31 -2.70
N VAL A 26 2.97 12.17 -2.96
CA VAL A 26 2.13 13.26 -3.49
C VAL A 26 2.16 14.45 -2.54
N PHE A 27 2.05 14.21 -1.23
CA PHE A 27 2.13 15.25 -0.22
C PHE A 27 3.47 16.02 -0.26
N ILE A 28 4.60 15.31 -0.30
CA ILE A 28 5.94 15.93 -0.36
C ILE A 28 6.10 16.76 -1.64
N LEU A 29 5.66 16.23 -2.79
CA LEU A 29 5.70 16.96 -4.06
C LEU A 29 4.85 18.23 -3.99
N THR A 30 3.66 18.14 -3.41
CA THR A 30 2.76 19.28 -3.23
C THR A 30 3.42 20.35 -2.35
N LEU A 31 4.00 19.97 -1.19
CA LEU A 31 4.69 20.95 -0.33
C LEU A 31 5.88 21.64 -1.01
N ASN A 32 6.59 20.91 -1.87
CA ASN A 32 7.73 21.44 -2.62
C ASN A 32 7.29 22.46 -3.68
N GLU A 33 6.15 22.22 -4.36
CA GLU A 33 5.59 23.15 -5.35
C GLU A 33 5.05 24.44 -4.71
N TYR A 34 4.40 24.34 -3.54
CA TYR A 34 3.69 25.45 -2.92
C TYR A 34 4.51 26.25 -1.88
N GLN A 35 5.81 25.98 -1.73
CA GLN A 35 6.72 26.66 -0.80
C GLN A 35 6.23 26.64 0.67
N ILE A 36 6.28 25.48 1.33
CA ILE A 36 6.41 25.18 2.78
C ILE A 36 5.41 25.81 3.79
N ALA A 37 4.88 27.02 3.60
CA ALA A 37 4.01 27.73 4.53
C ALA A 37 2.51 27.41 4.32
N GLN A 38 2.16 26.13 4.22
CA GLN A 38 0.76 25.71 4.13
C GLN A 38 0.36 24.88 5.34
N ASP A 39 -0.81 25.16 5.91
CA ASP A 39 -1.37 24.37 7.01
C ASP A 39 -1.69 22.97 6.50
N TRP A 40 -1.07 21.97 7.12
CA TRP A 40 -1.29 20.57 6.76
C TRP A 40 -1.72 19.74 7.97
N SER A 41 -2.51 18.71 7.68
CA SER A 41 -2.91 17.71 8.67
C SER A 41 -3.08 16.35 8.01
N PHE A 42 -2.91 15.26 8.76
CA PHE A 42 -3.18 13.92 8.26
C PHE A 42 -4.55 13.44 8.77
N LYS A 43 -5.43 13.02 7.86
CA LYS A 43 -6.73 12.42 8.20
C LYS A 43 -6.62 10.91 8.14
N LEU A 44 -6.34 10.29 9.28
CA LEU A 44 -6.18 8.84 9.41
C LEU A 44 -7.36 8.05 8.82
N GLU A 45 -8.59 8.46 9.12
CA GLU A 45 -9.82 7.80 8.62
C GLU A 45 -9.90 7.76 7.09
N LYS A 46 -9.30 8.75 6.42
CA LYS A 46 -9.27 8.88 4.97
C LYS A 46 -7.94 8.46 4.35
N GLY A 47 -6.94 8.11 5.16
CA GLY A 47 -5.61 7.74 4.71
C GLY A 47 -4.87 8.81 3.90
N VAL A 48 -5.25 10.10 4.00
CA VAL A 48 -4.75 11.17 3.14
C VAL A 48 -4.23 12.36 3.94
N PHE A 49 -3.32 13.14 3.34
CA PHE A 49 -2.93 14.45 3.84
C PHE A 49 -3.92 15.51 3.36
N LEU A 50 -4.27 16.45 4.23
CA LEU A 50 -4.96 17.67 3.86
C LEU A 50 -3.95 18.81 3.86
N ILE A 51 -3.96 19.61 2.80
CA ILE A 51 -3.21 20.84 2.68
C ILE A 51 -4.23 21.97 2.46
N ASN A 52 -4.24 22.98 3.32
CA ASN A 52 -5.27 24.03 3.34
C ASN A 52 -6.70 23.46 3.32
N ASN A 53 -6.92 22.37 4.07
CA ASN A 53 -8.18 21.62 4.15
C ASN A 53 -8.64 20.93 2.85
N VAL A 54 -7.77 20.85 1.83
CA VAL A 54 -8.00 20.12 0.58
C VAL A 54 -7.19 18.83 0.59
N ALA A 55 -7.79 17.72 0.17
CA ALA A 55 -7.08 16.44 0.11
C ALA A 55 -5.96 16.44 -0.94
N SER A 56 -4.76 16.08 -0.51
CA SER A 56 -3.58 15.87 -1.35
C SER A 56 -3.35 14.37 -1.50
N GLY A 57 -3.86 13.81 -2.60
CA GLY A 57 -3.71 12.40 -2.97
C GLY A 57 -5.02 11.60 -3.00
N PHE A 58 -4.90 10.30 -2.78
CA PHE A 58 -5.96 9.32 -2.94
C PHE A 58 -6.69 9.08 -1.60
N GLU A 59 -7.88 9.67 -1.46
CA GLU A 59 -8.74 9.51 -0.27
C GLU A 59 -9.40 8.13 -0.20
N PHE A 60 -9.25 7.43 0.92
CA PHE A 60 -10.00 6.21 1.20
C PHE A 60 -11.51 6.50 1.24
N GLY A 61 -12.31 5.55 0.77
CA GLY A 61 -13.77 5.70 0.69
C GLY A 61 -14.27 6.30 -0.63
N LYS A 62 -13.40 6.91 -1.45
CA LYS A 62 -13.74 7.24 -2.84
C LYS A 62 -13.71 5.99 -3.72
N MET A 63 -14.63 5.93 -4.69
CA MET A 63 -14.77 4.77 -5.59
C MET A 63 -13.47 4.47 -6.34
N GLU A 64 -12.78 5.51 -6.84
CA GLU A 64 -11.51 5.40 -7.57
C GLU A 64 -10.40 4.81 -6.69
N THR A 65 -10.24 5.35 -5.47
CA THR A 65 -9.26 4.87 -4.50
C THR A 65 -9.53 3.43 -4.06
N ASN A 66 -10.81 3.07 -3.89
CA ASN A 66 -11.19 1.69 -3.56
C ASN A 66 -10.86 0.74 -4.72
N GLY A 67 -11.05 1.16 -5.97
CA GLY A 67 -10.61 0.42 -7.16
C GLY A 67 -9.10 0.21 -7.18
N LEU A 68 -8.32 1.25 -6.85
CA LEU A 68 -6.87 1.17 -6.75
C LEU A 68 -6.42 0.21 -5.62
N LEU A 69 -7.05 0.29 -4.44
CA LEU A 69 -6.79 -0.63 -3.33
C LEU A 69 -7.05 -2.08 -3.72
N LEU A 70 -8.15 -2.34 -4.45
CA LEU A 70 -8.49 -3.66 -4.93
C LEU A 70 -7.47 -4.17 -5.95
N MET A 71 -7.02 -3.31 -6.87
CA MET A 71 -5.99 -3.66 -7.85
C MET A 71 -4.66 -4.00 -7.15
N LEU A 72 -4.23 -3.18 -6.18
CA LEU A 72 -3.02 -3.43 -5.39
C LEU A 72 -3.13 -4.70 -4.55
N PHE A 73 -4.33 -4.98 -4.02
CA PHE A 73 -4.60 -6.21 -3.28
C PHE A 73 -4.44 -7.45 -4.18
N PHE A 74 -5.04 -7.45 -5.37
CA PHE A 74 -4.88 -8.55 -6.34
C PHE A 74 -3.44 -8.70 -6.82
N LEU A 75 -2.72 -7.59 -7.02
CA LEU A 75 -1.30 -7.62 -7.33
C LEU A 75 -0.49 -8.27 -6.20
N GLY A 76 -0.77 -7.90 -4.94
CA GLY A 76 -0.14 -8.50 -3.76
C GLY A 76 -0.40 -10.00 -3.66
N ILE A 77 -1.62 -10.45 -3.97
CA ILE A 77 -1.95 -11.88 -4.06
C ILE A 77 -1.10 -12.55 -5.14
N PHE A 78 -1.05 -11.98 -6.34
CA PHE A 78 -0.31 -12.55 -7.47
C PHE A 78 1.21 -12.64 -7.19
N MET A 79 1.80 -11.63 -6.56
CA MET A 79 3.21 -11.63 -6.17
C MET A 79 3.51 -12.70 -5.10
N ASN A 80 2.61 -12.92 -4.15
CA ASN A 80 2.74 -14.01 -3.17
C ASN A 80 2.71 -15.40 -3.83
N PHE A 81 1.98 -15.57 -4.93
CA PHE A 81 1.95 -16.85 -5.67
C PHE A 81 3.16 -17.05 -6.61
N LYS A 82 3.75 -15.97 -7.13
CA LYS A 82 4.96 -16.04 -7.98
C LYS A 82 6.25 -16.33 -7.21
N ASN A 83 6.24 -16.12 -5.90
CA ASN A 83 7.30 -16.56 -5.00
C ASN A 83 6.81 -17.76 -4.16
N PRO A 84 6.57 -18.95 -4.77
CA PRO A 84 6.65 -20.15 -3.96
C PRO A 84 8.07 -20.09 -3.41
N THR A 85 8.20 -20.11 -2.09
CA THR A 85 9.48 -20.25 -1.43
C THR A 85 10.22 -21.31 -2.22
N LEU A 86 11.40 -20.99 -2.77
CA LEU A 86 12.36 -22.00 -3.20
C LEU A 86 12.59 -22.83 -1.95
N LYS A 87 11.72 -23.82 -1.71
CA LYS A 87 11.96 -24.95 -0.85
C LYS A 87 13.00 -25.75 -1.61
N SER A 88 14.22 -25.21 -1.62
CA SER A 88 15.43 -26.00 -1.56
C SER A 88 15.35 -26.75 -0.23
N GLU A 89 14.45 -27.73 -0.14
CA GLU A 89 14.77 -28.88 0.70
C GLU A 89 16.04 -29.44 0.10
N LYS A 90 17.14 -29.13 0.79
CA LYS A 90 18.46 -29.67 0.53
C LYS A 90 18.28 -31.17 0.36
N ILE A 91 18.57 -31.68 -0.83
CA ILE A 91 18.72 -33.11 -1.06
C ILE A 91 19.78 -33.57 -0.06
N PRO A 92 19.47 -34.47 0.89
CA PRO A 92 20.50 -35.00 1.77
C PRO A 92 21.38 -35.89 0.89
N THR A 93 22.55 -35.39 0.51
CA THR A 93 23.64 -36.24 0.04
C THR A 93 24.11 -37.07 1.23
N SER A 94 23.63 -38.31 1.31
CA SER A 94 24.26 -39.34 2.14
C SER A 94 25.67 -39.59 1.62
N ALA A 95 26.62 -39.55 2.55
CA ALA A 95 28.04 -39.86 2.37
C ALA A 95 28.29 -41.31 1.96
#